data_AF-F9DRI1-F1
#
_entry.id   AF-F9DRI1-F1
#
_cell.length_a   1.000
_cell.length_b   1.000
_cell.length_c   1.000
_cell.angle_alpha   90.00
_cell.angle_beta   90.00
_cell.angle_gamma   90.00
#
_symmetry.space_group_name_H-M   'P 1'
#
loop_
_entity.id
_entity.type
_entity.pdbx_description
1 polymer ?
#
loop_
_entity_poly.entity_id
_entity_poly.type
_entity_poly.pdbx_seq_one_letter_code
_entity_poly.pdbx_strand_id
1 'polypeptide(L)'
;MNAVMGFASAAEQLQRYDAVRRRNAENAYERQSEFREHTNKTKEDLEALLRGVQEPVEQASEEKSRFQKLDAGQVKNIAIPLGNNLEETIDLWRDVRREAYSVPEPTTADYQLGSKASAKIAQAELQLALHNRAKTIRDQMSASNAVFTPLEVMTDTGADHIQKRYDNAFSAYSLQNQAKINHYQIESPAMNISV
;
A
#
# COMPACT_ATOMS: atom_id res chain seq x y z
N MET A 1 1.05 13.42 58.84
CA MET A 1 -0.21 13.28 58.09
C MET A 1 0.04 13.55 56.60
N ASN A 2 0.47 12.56 55.79
CA ASN A 2 0.69 12.74 54.34
C ASN A 2 0.34 11.51 53.46
N ALA A 3 -0.34 10.50 54.01
CA ALA A 3 -0.61 9.24 53.28
C ALA A 3 -1.97 9.21 52.55
N VAL A 4 -2.84 10.21 52.74
CA VAL A 4 -4.23 10.16 52.26
C VAL A 4 -4.42 10.74 50.85
N MET A 5 -3.50 11.58 50.34
CA MET A 5 -3.61 12.13 48.97
C MET A 5 -3.14 11.20 47.85
N GLY A 6 -2.35 10.16 48.14
CA GLY A 6 -1.79 9.27 47.12
C GLY A 6 -2.81 8.27 46.52
N PHE A 7 -3.78 7.82 47.32
CA PHE A 7 -4.75 6.80 46.90
C PHE A 7 -5.82 7.33 45.93
N ALA A 8 -6.20 8.61 46.04
CA ALA A 8 -7.14 9.23 45.10
C ALA A 8 -6.53 9.40 43.70
N SER A 9 -5.25 9.79 43.63
CA SER A 9 -4.49 9.93 42.36
C SER A 9 -4.32 8.60 41.63
N ALA A 10 -4.03 7.52 42.36
CA ALA A 10 -3.88 6.18 41.77
C ALA A 10 -5.21 5.62 41.24
N ALA A 11 -6.32 5.85 41.95
CA ALA A 11 -7.66 5.43 41.50
C ALA A 11 -8.10 6.19 40.24
N GLU A 12 -7.81 7.49 40.15
CA GLU A 12 -8.10 8.30 38.98
C GLU A 12 -7.28 7.88 37.74
N GLN A 13 -6.00 7.52 37.94
CA GLN A 13 -5.15 6.98 36.86
C GLN A 13 -5.66 5.64 36.33
N LEU A 14 -6.16 4.75 37.19
CA LEU A 14 -6.76 3.49 36.78
C LEU A 14 -8.06 3.70 35.99
N GLN A 15 -8.93 4.62 36.42
CA GLN A 15 -10.16 4.96 35.68
C GLN A 15 -9.85 5.55 34.30
N ARG A 16 -8.83 6.42 34.19
CA ARG A 16 -8.37 6.96 32.90
C ARG A 16 -7.82 5.85 31.99
N TYR A 17 -7.05 4.92 32.54
CA TYR A 17 -6.52 3.77 31.80
C TYR A 17 -7.65 2.85 31.29
N ASP A 18 -8.64 2.54 32.14
CA ASP A 18 -9.79 1.72 31.74
C ASP A 18 -10.66 2.41 30.69
N ALA A 19 -10.84 3.73 30.78
CA ALA A 19 -11.54 4.50 29.75
C ALA A 19 -10.81 4.47 28.39
N VAL A 20 -9.48 4.62 28.38
CA VAL A 20 -8.67 4.50 27.16
C VAL A 20 -8.71 3.09 26.60
N ARG A 21 -8.64 2.06 27.46
CA ARG A 21 -8.74 0.66 27.04
C ARG A 21 -10.09 0.36 26.39
N ARG A 22 -11.20 0.83 26.98
CA ARG A 22 -12.55 0.67 26.40
C ARG A 22 -12.66 1.37 25.05
N ARG A 23 -12.24 2.62 24.96
CA ARG A 23 -12.26 3.39 23.71
C ARG A 23 -11.42 2.74 22.60
N ASN A 24 -10.25 2.20 22.94
CA ASN A 24 -9.41 1.49 21.98
C ASN A 24 -10.06 0.19 21.50
N ALA A 25 -10.73 -0.54 22.39
CA ALA A 25 -11.49 -1.73 22.02
C ALA A 25 -12.68 -1.37 21.12
N GLU A 26 -13.45 -0.34 21.45
CA GLU A 26 -14.56 0.18 20.63
C GLU A 26 -14.09 0.55 19.22
N ASN A 27 -13.03 1.35 19.11
CA ASN A 27 -12.44 1.73 17.83
C ASN A 27 -11.95 0.51 17.02
N ALA A 28 -11.43 -0.53 17.69
CA ALA A 28 -10.96 -1.73 17.01
C ALA A 28 -12.13 -2.56 16.47
N TYR A 29 -13.23 -2.67 17.23
CA TYR A 29 -14.45 -3.34 16.77
C TYR A 29 -15.13 -2.57 15.63
N GLU A 30 -15.20 -1.24 15.72
CA GLU A 30 -15.79 -0.38 14.68
C GLU A 30 -15.06 -0.53 13.34
N ARG A 31 -13.72 -0.47 13.35
CA ARG A 31 -12.92 -0.74 12.14
C ARG A 31 -13.13 -2.15 11.58
N GLN A 32 -13.30 -3.14 12.45
CA GLN A 32 -13.55 -4.50 12.02
C GLN A 32 -14.95 -4.66 11.40
N SER A 33 -15.97 -4.00 11.94
CA SER A 33 -17.31 -3.99 11.34
C SER A 33 -17.32 -3.27 10.00
N GLU A 34 -16.71 -2.09 9.91
CA GLU A 34 -16.60 -1.35 8.64
C GLU A 34 -15.89 -2.18 7.57
N PHE A 35 -14.77 -2.82 7.93
CA PHE A 35 -14.04 -3.70 7.02
C PHE A 35 -14.91 -4.85 6.52
N ARG A 36 -15.68 -5.50 7.41
CA ARG A 36 -16.59 -6.59 7.04
C ARG A 36 -17.71 -6.11 6.13
N GLU A 37 -18.33 -4.96 6.43
CA GLU A 37 -19.37 -4.38 5.58
C GLU A 37 -18.86 -4.05 4.18
N HIS A 38 -17.68 -3.44 4.07
CA HIS A 38 -17.05 -3.19 2.78
C HIS A 38 -16.75 -4.47 2.02
N THR A 39 -16.23 -5.51 2.68
CA THR A 39 -15.97 -6.81 2.03
C THR A 39 -17.24 -7.54 1.61
N ASN A 40 -18.35 -7.35 2.32
CA ASN A 40 -19.63 -7.94 1.93
C ASN A 40 -20.20 -7.24 0.70
N LYS A 41 -20.15 -5.89 0.66
CA LYS A 41 -20.57 -5.11 -0.52
C LYS A 41 -19.77 -5.49 -1.76
N THR A 42 -18.44 -5.60 -1.66
CA THR A 42 -17.62 -5.99 -2.82
C THR A 42 -17.89 -7.43 -3.26
N LYS A 43 -18.19 -8.33 -2.33
CA LYS A 43 -18.60 -9.69 -2.68
C LYS A 43 -19.95 -9.70 -3.39
N GLU A 44 -20.93 -8.94 -2.91
CA GLU A 44 -22.24 -8.78 -3.55
C GLU A 44 -22.11 -8.19 -4.96
N ASP A 45 -21.28 -7.16 -5.14
CA ASP A 45 -21.01 -6.56 -6.46
C ASP A 45 -20.37 -7.57 -7.42
N LEU A 46 -19.41 -8.36 -6.94
CA LEU A 46 -18.78 -9.42 -7.74
C LEU A 46 -19.75 -10.55 -8.08
N GLU A 47 -20.63 -10.93 -7.14
CA GLU A 47 -21.70 -11.90 -7.38
C GLU A 47 -22.73 -11.37 -8.40
N ALA A 48 -23.04 -10.08 -8.38
CA ALA A 48 -23.93 -9.44 -9.36
C ALA A 48 -23.33 -9.43 -10.77
N LEU A 49 -22.03 -9.11 -10.89
CA LEU A 49 -21.28 -9.18 -12.14
C LEU A 49 -21.23 -10.62 -12.70
N LEU A 50 -21.01 -11.62 -11.83
CA LEU A 50 -20.99 -13.04 -12.21
C LEU A 50 -22.37 -13.58 -12.61
N ARG A 51 -23.45 -13.05 -12.04
CA ARG A 51 -24.84 -13.38 -12.41
C ARG A 51 -25.33 -12.65 -13.66
N GLY A 52 -24.52 -11.75 -14.23
CA GLY A 52 -24.87 -11.02 -15.45
C GLY A 52 -25.92 -9.94 -15.25
N VAL A 53 -26.18 -9.50 -14.01
CA VAL A 53 -27.00 -8.32 -13.73
C VAL A 53 -26.09 -7.11 -13.87
N GLN A 54 -25.81 -6.71 -15.11
CA GLN A 54 -25.26 -5.40 -15.40
C GLN A 54 -26.34 -4.36 -15.06
N GLU A 55 -26.16 -3.60 -13.98
CA GLU A 55 -26.69 -2.24 -14.00
C GLU A 55 -26.12 -1.53 -15.23
N PRO A 56 -26.90 -0.71 -15.94
CA PRO A 56 -26.48 -0.11 -17.19
C PRO A 56 -25.26 0.76 -16.90
N VAL A 57 -24.10 0.26 -17.33
CA VAL A 57 -22.96 1.10 -17.64
C VAL A 57 -23.47 2.06 -18.70
N GLU A 58 -23.70 3.31 -18.30
CA GLU A 58 -23.93 4.40 -19.24
C GLU A 58 -22.82 4.33 -20.28
N GLN A 59 -23.20 3.88 -21.47
CA GLN A 59 -22.32 3.80 -22.62
C GLN A 59 -21.88 5.22 -22.93
N ALA A 60 -20.68 5.57 -22.47
CA ALA A 60 -19.99 6.77 -22.93
C ALA A 60 -19.77 6.60 -24.43
N SER A 61 -20.58 7.32 -25.19
CA SER A 61 -20.58 7.35 -26.64
C SER A 61 -19.19 7.71 -27.16
N GLU A 62 -18.71 6.88 -28.09
CA GLU A 62 -17.55 7.13 -28.94
C GLU A 62 -17.84 8.29 -29.89
N GLU A 63 -17.81 9.52 -29.39
CA GLU A 63 -17.66 10.69 -30.25
C GLU A 63 -16.35 11.37 -29.89
N LYS A 64 -15.39 11.30 -30.82
CA LYS A 64 -14.19 12.15 -30.85
C LYS A 64 -14.65 13.61 -30.86
N SER A 65 -14.86 14.17 -29.68
CA SER A 65 -15.35 15.55 -29.56
C SER A 65 -14.28 16.49 -30.10
N ARG A 66 -14.61 17.11 -31.23
CA ARG A 66 -13.83 18.19 -31.83
C ARG A 66 -13.60 19.25 -30.75
N PHE A 67 -12.34 19.50 -30.41
CA PHE A 67 -11.91 20.49 -29.43
C PHE A 67 -12.63 21.83 -29.64
N GLN A 68 -13.52 22.17 -28.71
CA GLN A 68 -14.22 23.44 -28.67
C GLN A 68 -13.28 24.47 -28.01
N LYS A 69 -12.73 25.38 -28.81
CA LYS A 69 -11.95 26.52 -28.30
C LYS A 69 -12.89 27.43 -27.52
N LEU A 70 -12.67 27.57 -26.22
CA LEU A 70 -13.44 28.45 -25.34
C LEU A 70 -12.52 29.44 -24.61
N ASP A 71 -13.09 30.61 -24.34
CA ASP A 71 -12.44 31.88 -24.00
C ASP A 71 -11.89 31.94 -22.56
N ALA A 72 -11.06 32.95 -22.30
CA ALA A 72 -10.32 33.12 -21.05
C ALA A 72 -11.24 33.22 -19.82
N GLY A 73 -11.14 32.25 -18.90
CA GLY A 73 -11.88 32.20 -17.63
C GLY A 73 -12.61 30.90 -17.37
N GLN A 74 -12.75 30.02 -18.38
CA GLN A 74 -13.34 28.71 -18.20
C GLN A 74 -12.27 27.65 -17.93
N VAL A 75 -12.41 26.93 -16.81
CA VAL A 75 -11.58 25.75 -16.51
C VAL A 75 -11.89 24.72 -17.59
N LYS A 76 -10.90 24.35 -18.41
CA LYS A 76 -11.03 23.28 -19.40
C LYS A 76 -11.44 21.99 -18.69
N ASN A 77 -12.73 21.67 -18.68
CA ASN A 77 -13.25 20.35 -18.36
C ASN A 77 -12.96 19.45 -19.56
N ILE A 78 -11.69 19.12 -19.75
CA ILE A 78 -11.32 18.12 -20.75
C ILE A 78 -11.82 16.79 -20.23
N ALA A 79 -12.67 16.13 -21.02
CA ALA A 79 -13.04 14.75 -20.79
C ALA A 79 -11.74 13.95 -20.63
N ILE A 80 -11.60 13.22 -19.52
CA ILE A 80 -10.39 12.48 -19.17
C ILE A 80 -10.08 11.55 -20.35
N PRO A 81 -8.97 11.76 -21.10
CA PRO A 81 -8.58 10.80 -22.11
C PRO A 81 -8.15 9.52 -21.39
N LEU A 82 -9.03 8.53 -21.40
CA LEU A 82 -8.77 7.19 -20.87
C LEU A 82 -8.41 6.32 -22.07
N GLY A 83 -7.17 5.85 -22.10
CA GLY A 83 -6.74 4.81 -23.04
C GLY A 83 -7.21 3.43 -22.57
N ASN A 84 -7.07 2.42 -23.41
CA ASN A 84 -7.43 1.04 -23.03
C ASN A 84 -6.46 0.46 -21.99
N ASN A 85 -5.25 1.02 -21.92
CA ASN A 85 -4.23 0.69 -20.93
C ASN A 85 -3.62 1.97 -20.31
N LEU A 86 -2.85 1.79 -19.23
CA LEU A 86 -2.20 2.90 -18.51
C LEU A 86 -1.13 3.60 -19.37
N GLU A 87 -0.49 2.88 -20.29
CA GLU A 87 0.57 3.41 -21.17
C GLU A 87 -0.02 4.35 -22.24
N GLU A 88 -1.07 3.94 -22.94
CA GLU A 88 -1.85 4.77 -23.86
C GLU A 88 -2.45 5.98 -23.13
N THR A 89 -2.92 5.79 -21.90
CA THR A 89 -3.42 6.90 -21.08
C THR A 89 -2.31 7.93 -20.82
N ILE A 90 -1.09 7.48 -20.49
CA ILE A 90 0.07 8.37 -20.32
C ILE A 90 0.37 9.12 -21.62
N ASP A 91 0.37 8.45 -22.76
CA ASP A 91 0.67 9.06 -24.06
C ASP A 91 -0.38 10.10 -24.46
N LEU A 92 -1.66 9.81 -24.24
CA LEU A 92 -2.74 10.78 -24.46
C LEU A 92 -2.59 12.02 -23.55
N TRP A 93 -2.24 11.84 -22.28
CA TRP A 93 -1.99 12.99 -21.39
C TRP A 93 -0.71 13.75 -21.75
N ARG A 94 0.30 13.09 -22.32
CA ARG A 94 1.50 13.75 -22.86
C ARG A 94 1.14 14.61 -24.06
N ASP A 95 0.23 14.16 -24.92
CA ASP A 95 -0.28 14.94 -26.04
C ASP A 95 -1.09 16.15 -25.56
N VAL A 96 -1.99 15.98 -24.60
CA VAL A 96 -2.72 17.10 -23.97
C VAL A 96 -1.76 18.13 -23.37
N ARG A 97 -0.68 17.69 -22.71
CA ARG A 97 0.34 18.58 -22.17
C ARG A 97 1.11 19.32 -23.26
N ARG A 98 1.49 18.62 -24.34
CA ARG A 98 2.17 19.22 -25.50
C ARG A 98 1.29 20.27 -26.16
N GLU A 99 0.02 19.98 -26.35
CA GLU A 99 -0.96 20.91 -26.92
C GLU A 99 -1.16 22.14 -26.02
N ALA A 100 -1.25 21.95 -24.70
CA ALA A 100 -1.38 23.05 -23.74
C ALA A 100 -0.23 24.07 -23.85
N TYR A 101 1.01 23.62 -24.08
CA TYR A 101 2.18 24.49 -24.21
C TYR A 101 2.53 24.85 -25.66
N SER A 102 1.75 24.39 -26.65
CA SER A 102 2.04 24.65 -28.07
C SER A 102 1.73 26.08 -28.51
N VAL A 103 0.90 26.80 -27.75
CA VAL A 103 0.53 28.18 -28.02
C VAL A 103 1.64 29.12 -27.53
N PRO A 104 2.12 30.09 -28.34
CA PRO A 104 3.28 30.94 -28.01
C PRO A 104 3.06 31.85 -26.78
N GLU A 105 1.81 32.16 -26.44
CA GLU A 105 1.42 32.77 -25.16
C GLU A 105 0.30 31.93 -24.52
N PRO A 106 0.66 30.88 -23.74
CA PRO A 106 -0.32 30.00 -23.13
C PRO A 106 -1.11 30.75 -22.06
N THR A 107 -2.43 30.57 -22.08
CA THR A 107 -3.34 31.21 -21.11
C THR A 107 -3.18 30.54 -19.74
N THR A 108 -3.60 31.18 -18.65
CA THR A 108 -3.64 30.56 -17.30
C THR A 108 -4.40 29.23 -17.29
N ALA A 109 -5.44 29.08 -18.12
CA ALA A 109 -6.16 27.84 -18.32
C ALA A 109 -5.30 26.73 -18.97
N ASP A 110 -4.39 27.09 -19.87
CA ASP A 110 -3.45 26.15 -20.51
C ASP A 110 -2.39 25.67 -19.51
N TYR A 111 -1.88 26.56 -18.65
CA TYR A 111 -1.00 26.18 -17.56
C TYR A 111 -1.69 25.22 -16.57
N GLN A 112 -2.93 25.51 -16.20
CA GLN A 112 -3.72 24.62 -15.33
C GLN A 112 -3.96 23.26 -16.00
N LEU A 113 -4.18 23.26 -17.31
CA LEU A 113 -4.34 22.02 -18.07
C LEU A 113 -3.04 21.21 -18.11
N GLY A 114 -1.91 21.83 -18.44
CA GLY A 114 -0.60 21.19 -18.45
C GLY A 114 -0.21 20.65 -17.07
N SER A 115 -0.57 21.37 -16.01
CA SER A 115 -0.39 20.93 -14.62
C SER A 115 -1.25 19.70 -14.28
N LYS A 116 -2.56 19.74 -14.61
CA LYS A 116 -3.45 18.58 -14.45
C LYS A 116 -2.98 17.37 -15.23
N ALA A 117 -2.57 17.56 -16.49
CA ALA A 117 -2.02 16.51 -17.33
C ALA A 117 -0.76 15.91 -16.70
N SER A 118 0.16 16.75 -16.21
CA SER A 118 1.38 16.29 -15.53
C SER A 118 1.08 15.48 -14.26
N ALA A 119 0.12 15.92 -13.45
CA ALA A 119 -0.30 15.19 -12.26
C ALA A 119 -0.88 13.82 -12.61
N LYS A 120 -1.66 13.72 -13.70
CA LYS A 120 -2.24 12.45 -14.17
C LYS A 120 -1.20 11.51 -14.76
N ILE A 121 -0.22 12.03 -15.49
CA ILE A 121 0.93 11.25 -15.97
C ILE A 121 1.68 10.66 -14.77
N ALA A 122 2.03 11.47 -13.78
CA ALA A 122 2.75 11.00 -12.59
C ALA A 122 1.98 9.92 -11.82
N GLN A 123 0.65 10.08 -11.71
CA GLN A 123 -0.21 9.07 -11.08
C GLN A 123 -0.19 7.73 -11.83
N ALA A 124 -0.32 7.76 -13.16
CA ALA A 124 -0.32 6.55 -13.98
C ALA A 124 1.06 5.88 -14.02
N GLU A 125 2.15 6.65 -14.12
CA GLU A 125 3.53 6.15 -14.06
C GLU A 125 3.82 5.47 -12.70
N LEU A 126 3.33 6.04 -11.60
CA LEU A 126 3.45 5.42 -10.28
C LEU A 126 2.69 4.08 -10.21
N GLN A 127 1.48 4.02 -10.76
CA GLN A 127 0.69 2.79 -10.78
C GLN A 127 1.40 1.69 -11.60
N LEU A 128 1.99 2.03 -12.75
CA LEU A 128 2.80 1.11 -13.54
C LEU A 128 4.04 0.64 -12.77
N ALA A 129 4.74 1.55 -12.10
CA ALA A 129 5.93 1.20 -11.31
C ALA A 129 5.59 0.23 -10.17
N LEU A 130 4.47 0.47 -9.46
CA LEU A 130 4.00 -0.42 -8.40
C LEU A 130 3.57 -1.79 -8.94
N HIS A 131 2.84 -1.82 -10.06
CA HIS A 131 2.45 -3.06 -10.71
C HIS A 131 3.67 -3.88 -11.15
N ASN A 132 4.66 -3.23 -11.78
CA ASN A 132 5.89 -3.88 -12.21
C ASN A 132 6.69 -4.41 -11.03
N ARG A 133 6.77 -3.66 -9.93
CA ARG A 133 7.39 -4.13 -8.68
C ARG A 133 6.66 -5.31 -8.07
N ALA A 134 5.33 -5.30 -8.06
CA ALA A 134 4.54 -6.43 -7.57
C ALA A 134 4.76 -7.68 -8.44
N LYS A 135 4.84 -7.50 -9.76
CA LYS A 135 5.14 -8.57 -10.71
C LYS A 135 6.53 -9.15 -10.48
N THR A 136 7.57 -8.32 -10.33
CA THR A 136 8.93 -8.82 -10.07
C THR A 136 9.03 -9.56 -8.73
N ILE A 137 8.37 -9.07 -7.68
CA ILE A 137 8.30 -9.78 -6.39
C ILE A 137 7.60 -11.12 -6.56
N ARG A 138 6.48 -11.17 -7.29
CA ARG A 138 5.76 -12.43 -7.56
C ARG A 138 6.62 -13.41 -8.35
N ASP A 139 7.33 -12.94 -9.37
CA ASP A 139 8.20 -13.77 -10.20
C ASP A 139 9.38 -14.31 -9.37
N GLN A 140 9.96 -13.49 -8.49
CA GLN A 140 11.00 -13.92 -7.54
C GLN A 140 10.48 -14.94 -6.51
N MET A 141 9.28 -14.75 -5.96
CA MET A 141 8.65 -15.71 -5.05
C MET A 141 8.30 -17.02 -5.76
N SER A 142 7.87 -16.95 -7.02
CA SER A 142 7.57 -18.13 -7.83
C SER A 142 8.86 -18.88 -8.19
N ALA A 143 9.96 -18.16 -8.48
CA ALA A 143 11.28 -18.74 -8.69
C ALA A 143 11.86 -19.34 -7.41
N SER A 144 11.70 -18.71 -6.24
CA SER A 144 12.11 -19.30 -4.96
C SER A 144 11.28 -20.52 -4.59
N ASN A 145 9.99 -20.54 -4.94
CA ASN A 145 9.14 -21.73 -4.79
C ASN A 145 9.48 -22.83 -5.82
N ALA A 146 10.05 -22.49 -6.97
CA ALA A 146 10.55 -23.45 -7.96
C ALA A 146 11.92 -24.03 -7.56
N VAL A 147 12.76 -23.30 -6.82
CA VAL A 147 13.94 -23.87 -6.13
C VAL A 147 13.51 -24.78 -4.96
N PHE A 148 12.28 -24.60 -4.46
CA PHE A 148 11.59 -25.53 -3.57
C PHE A 148 10.61 -26.45 -4.34
N THR A 149 10.96 -26.92 -5.55
CA THR A 149 10.26 -28.09 -6.09
C THR A 149 10.51 -29.29 -5.16
N PRO A 150 9.48 -29.91 -4.56
CA PRO A 150 9.61 -31.01 -3.62
C PRO A 150 9.77 -32.34 -4.38
N LEU A 151 10.71 -32.39 -5.32
CA LEU A 151 11.08 -33.65 -5.98
C LEU A 151 12.36 -34.26 -5.38
N GLU A 152 13.15 -33.50 -4.61
CA GLU A 152 14.28 -34.00 -3.82
C GLU A 152 13.94 -34.29 -2.35
N VAL A 153 12.71 -34.01 -1.88
CA VAL A 153 12.31 -34.16 -0.46
C VAL A 153 11.67 -35.52 -0.16
N MET A 154 11.65 -36.48 -1.09
CA MET A 154 11.02 -37.78 -0.82
C MET A 154 11.91 -38.83 -0.16
N THR A 155 13.19 -38.59 0.06
CA THR A 155 14.03 -39.50 0.86
C THR A 155 15.10 -38.74 1.64
N ASP A 156 15.07 -38.85 2.97
CA ASP A 156 16.16 -38.60 3.95
C ASP A 156 16.32 -37.32 4.81
N THR A 157 15.52 -36.24 4.73
CA THR A 157 15.88 -35.00 5.50
C THR A 157 14.81 -34.37 6.41
N GLY A 158 13.77 -35.12 6.80
CA GLY A 158 12.77 -34.62 7.76
C GLY A 158 13.33 -34.35 9.17
N ALA A 159 14.21 -35.24 9.66
CA ALA A 159 14.84 -35.10 10.97
C ALA A 159 15.89 -33.98 10.98
N ASP A 160 16.71 -33.89 9.94
CA ASP A 160 17.76 -32.86 9.81
C ASP A 160 17.20 -31.44 9.73
N HIS A 161 16.06 -31.25 9.07
CA HIS A 161 15.44 -29.92 9.03
C HIS A 161 14.94 -29.51 10.42
N ILE A 162 14.30 -30.43 11.15
CA ILE A 162 13.80 -30.17 12.50
C ILE A 162 14.96 -29.88 13.45
N GLN A 163 16.06 -30.64 13.36
CA GLN A 163 17.26 -30.45 14.17
C GLN A 163 17.89 -29.07 13.93
N LYS A 164 18.04 -28.64 12.67
CA LYS A 164 18.54 -27.29 12.33
C LYS A 164 17.66 -26.17 12.90
N ARG A 165 16.33 -26.37 12.99
CA ARG A 165 15.43 -25.37 13.61
C ARG A 165 15.63 -25.30 15.12
N TYR A 166 15.81 -26.44 15.78
CA TYR A 166 16.11 -26.48 17.21
C TYR A 166 17.47 -25.86 17.53
N ASP A 167 18.50 -26.16 16.76
CA ASP A 167 19.84 -25.60 16.96
C ASP A 167 19.84 -24.06 16.84
N ASN A 168 19.08 -23.52 15.88
CA ASN A 168 18.91 -22.07 15.72
C ASN A 168 18.10 -21.45 16.88
N ALA A 169 17.08 -22.15 17.39
CA ALA A 169 16.32 -21.67 18.55
C ALA A 169 17.19 -21.66 19.82
N PHE A 170 18.05 -22.66 20.01
CA PHE A 170 18.99 -22.71 21.13
C PHE A 170 20.02 -21.59 21.08
N SER A 171 20.60 -21.31 19.91
CA SER A 171 21.58 -20.23 19.77
C SER A 171 20.97 -18.85 20.00
N ALA A 172 19.75 -18.62 19.52
CA ALA A 172 19.03 -17.38 19.78
C ALA A 172 18.72 -17.21 21.28
N TYR A 173 18.29 -18.27 21.95
CA TYR A 173 18.03 -18.24 23.39
C TYR A 173 19.30 -18.01 24.20
N SER A 174 20.43 -18.63 23.84
CA SER A 174 21.70 -18.38 24.52
C SER A 174 22.15 -16.94 24.37
N LEU A 175 21.99 -16.35 23.18
CA LEU A 175 22.34 -14.96 22.92
C LEU A 175 21.45 -14.00 23.70
N GLN A 176 20.15 -14.29 23.80
CA GLN A 176 19.22 -13.54 24.64
C GLN A 176 19.60 -13.61 26.12
N ASN A 177 19.99 -14.79 26.61
CA ASN A 177 20.40 -14.96 28.00
C ASN A 177 21.71 -14.23 28.30
N GLN A 178 22.67 -14.29 27.38
CA GLN A 178 23.92 -13.54 27.48
C GLN A 178 23.69 -12.03 27.45
N ALA A 179 22.80 -11.55 26.56
CA ALA A 179 22.39 -10.16 26.54
C ALA A 179 21.73 -9.74 27.85
N LYS A 180 20.87 -10.59 28.43
CA LYS A 180 20.23 -10.32 29.73
C LYS A 180 21.24 -10.25 30.88
N ILE A 181 22.23 -11.13 30.90
CA ILE A 181 23.33 -11.12 31.88
C ILE A 181 24.17 -9.84 31.73
N ASN A 182 24.40 -9.40 30.50
CA ASN A 182 25.16 -8.19 30.19
C ASN A 182 24.30 -6.90 30.24
N HIS A 183 23.12 -6.92 30.87
CA HIS A 183 22.19 -5.78 30.95
C HIS A 183 21.86 -5.14 29.58
N TYR A 184 21.82 -5.94 28.52
CA TYR A 184 21.62 -5.52 27.13
C TYR A 184 22.67 -4.52 26.63
N GLN A 185 23.85 -4.49 27.25
CA GLN A 185 25.00 -3.79 26.69
C GLN A 185 25.46 -4.57 25.46
N ILE A 186 25.16 -4.03 24.28
CA ILE A 186 25.65 -4.55 23.01
C ILE A 186 27.14 -4.20 22.96
N GLU A 187 28.01 -5.16 23.28
CA GLU A 187 29.40 -5.07 22.83
C GLU A 187 29.35 -5.10 21.30
N SER A 188 29.43 -3.92 20.68
CA SER A 188 29.62 -3.85 19.24
C SER A 188 30.93 -4.55 18.92
N PRO A 189 30.95 -5.52 17.99
CA PRO A 189 32.21 -6.12 17.59
C PRO A 189 33.07 -5.00 17.00
N ALA A 190 34.18 -4.68 17.68
CA ALA A 190 35.18 -3.79 17.15
C ALA A 190 35.72 -4.44 15.87
N MET A 191 35.31 -3.92 14.72
CA MET A 191 35.95 -4.25 13.45
C MET A 191 37.39 -3.77 13.57
N ASN A 192 38.31 -4.71 13.80
CA ASN A 192 39.75 -4.48 13.66
C ASN A 192 40.00 -4.17 12.18
N ILE A 193 39.94 -2.89 11.83
CA ILE A 193 40.45 -2.39 10.56
C ILE A 193 41.94 -2.13 10.83
N SER A 194 42.77 -3.10 10.44
CA SER A 194 44.22 -2.88 10.35
C SER A 194 44.48 -1.85 9.25
N VAL A 195 45.11 -0.74 9.62
CA VAL A 195 45.70 0.26 8.70
C VAL A 195 47.03 -0.26 8.17
#